data_AF-A0A959P116-F1
#
_entry.id   AF-A0A959P116-F1
#
_cell.length_a   1.000
_cell.length_b   1.000
_cell.length_c   1.000
_cell.angle_alpha   90.00
_cell.angle_beta   90.00
_cell.angle_gamma   90.00
#
_symmetry.space_group_name_H-M   'P 1'
#
loop_
_entity.id
_entity.type
_entity.pdbx_description
1 polymer ?
#
loop_
_entity_poly.entity_id
_entity_poly.type
_entity_poly.pdbx_seq_one_letter_code
_entity_poly.pdbx_strand_id
1 'polypeptide(L)'
;MKMLLVILTVSSSILFSQNNSLFIPKDIQKAIDYETRSNNGEPGKNYWQNKSEYKIDAEVFTDSSILVGEETIKYYNNSPDTLDRIVIRLYQDIAKPGATRDRYVSSKYLGEGLIINRIIVDNDTLDISNESRDIISGSTNMIVTLEQPLAPNKISSINVKWQFKIPKIWKIRMGNYGEGNFFI
;
A
#
# COMPACT_ATOMS: atom_id res chain seq x y z
N MET A 1 49.38 -37.72 55.84
CA MET A 1 47.93 -37.95 55.64
C MET A 1 47.18 -36.69 56.03
N LYS A 2 46.24 -36.26 55.18
CA LYS A 2 45.42 -35.03 55.23
C LYS A 2 46.08 -33.80 54.58
N MET A 3 46.08 -33.72 53.24
CA MET A 3 44.95 -33.36 52.35
C MET A 3 44.82 -31.84 52.28
N LEU A 4 45.48 -31.23 51.29
CA LEU A 4 44.86 -30.85 50.01
C LEU A 4 43.82 -29.75 50.23
N LEU A 5 44.28 -28.52 50.43
CA LEU A 5 43.43 -27.35 50.27
C LEU A 5 44.31 -26.17 49.83
N VAL A 6 43.78 -25.37 48.91
CA VAL A 6 44.29 -24.06 48.49
C VAL A 6 45.35 -24.09 47.38
N ILE A 7 45.03 -24.65 46.21
CA ILE A 7 45.33 -24.01 44.91
C ILE A 7 44.17 -24.35 43.96
N LEU A 8 43.04 -23.68 44.13
CA LEU A 8 41.99 -23.58 43.12
C LEU A 8 42.08 -22.18 42.49
N THR A 9 43.28 -21.80 42.05
CA THR A 9 43.51 -20.52 41.37
C THR A 9 43.14 -20.65 39.91
N VAL A 10 41.99 -20.07 39.57
CA VAL A 10 41.77 -19.29 38.35
C VAL A 10 42.00 -20.07 37.05
N SER A 11 41.11 -21.04 36.79
CA SER A 11 40.75 -21.43 35.41
C SER A 11 39.37 -20.88 35.08
N SER A 12 39.11 -19.61 35.41
CA SER A 12 37.97 -18.86 34.88
C SER A 12 38.37 -18.24 33.54
N SER A 13 38.85 -19.08 32.62
CA SER A 13 39.04 -18.70 31.23
C SER A 13 37.68 -18.77 30.57
N ILE A 14 36.97 -17.64 30.64
CA ILE A 14 36.18 -17.13 29.53
C ILE A 14 34.95 -17.98 29.21
N LEU A 15 33.88 -17.78 29.98
CA LEU A 15 32.52 -17.96 29.50
C LEU A 15 32.15 -16.83 28.52
N PHE A 16 32.87 -16.69 27.40
CA PHE A 16 32.28 -16.05 26.23
C PHE A 16 31.37 -17.09 25.58
N SER A 17 30.08 -17.07 25.93
CA SER A 17 28.97 -17.43 25.02
C SER A 17 27.68 -17.72 25.80
N GLN A 18 27.26 -16.80 26.67
CA GLN A 18 25.84 -16.66 26.99
C GLN A 18 25.42 -15.26 26.55
N ASN A 19 25.29 -15.09 25.23
CA ASN A 19 24.60 -13.91 24.73
C ASN A 19 23.13 -14.08 25.12
N ASN A 20 22.74 -13.50 26.26
CA ASN A 20 21.38 -13.57 26.80
C ASN A 20 20.35 -12.81 25.94
N SER A 21 20.81 -12.13 24.88
CA SER A 21 19.90 -11.54 23.90
C SER A 21 19.28 -12.64 23.05
N LEU A 22 17.95 -12.67 23.01
CA LEU A 22 17.23 -13.43 21.99
C LEU A 22 17.73 -13.01 20.60
N PHE A 23 17.75 -13.95 19.67
CA PHE A 23 18.09 -13.64 18.28
C PHE A 23 17.13 -12.57 17.72
N ILE A 24 17.69 -11.46 17.23
CA ILE A 24 16.94 -10.40 16.56
C ILE A 24 17.25 -10.48 15.05
N PRO A 25 16.23 -10.63 14.18
CA PRO A 25 16.45 -10.57 12.74
C PRO A 25 17.09 -9.24 12.31
N LYS A 26 17.99 -9.28 11.32
CA LYS A 26 18.76 -8.10 10.87
C LYS A 26 17.90 -6.90 10.50
N ASP A 27 16.71 -7.12 9.93
CA ASP A 27 15.82 -6.03 9.53
C ASP A 27 15.19 -5.34 10.74
N ILE A 28 14.92 -6.09 11.82
CA ILE A 28 14.44 -5.53 13.09
C ILE A 28 15.57 -4.77 13.78
N GLN A 29 16.80 -5.30 13.75
CA GLN A 29 17.97 -4.61 14.28
C GLN A 29 18.18 -3.27 13.57
N LYS A 30 18.14 -3.24 12.23
CA LYS A 30 18.19 -1.98 11.45
C LYS A 30 17.08 -1.00 11.83
N ALA A 31 15.85 -1.48 12.03
CA ALA A 31 14.74 -0.62 12.42
C ALA A 31 14.93 -0.01 13.83
N ILE A 32 15.55 -0.76 14.75
CA ILE A 32 15.94 -0.26 16.08
C ILE A 32 17.09 0.74 15.98
N ASP A 33 18.12 0.43 15.21
CA ASP A 33 19.28 1.29 14.98
C ASP A 33 18.88 2.62 14.32
N TYR A 34 17.92 2.59 13.39
CA TYR A 34 17.32 3.78 12.77
C TYR A 34 16.21 4.43 13.61
N GLU A 35 15.91 3.88 14.78
CA GLU A 35 14.92 4.39 15.73
C GLU A 35 13.52 4.54 15.11
N THR A 36 13.22 3.73 14.09
CA THR A 36 11.87 3.59 13.50
C THR A 36 11.03 2.55 14.24
N ARG A 37 11.67 1.71 15.07
CA ARG A 37 11.05 0.71 15.93
C ARG A 37 11.80 0.66 17.27
N SER A 38 11.08 0.53 18.38
CA SER A 38 11.69 0.32 19.70
C SER A 38 11.90 -1.18 20.00
N ASN A 39 12.69 -1.49 21.04
CA ASN A 39 12.94 -2.87 21.47
C ASN A 39 11.67 -3.62 21.95
N ASN A 40 10.65 -2.91 22.45
CA ASN A 40 9.35 -3.48 22.83
C ASN A 40 8.36 -3.56 21.66
N GLY A 41 8.77 -3.14 20.45
CA GLY A 41 8.01 -3.27 19.22
C GLY A 41 7.06 -2.13 18.90
N GLU A 42 7.05 -1.07 19.71
CA GLU A 42 6.34 0.18 19.44
C GLU A 42 7.02 0.96 18.30
N PRO A 43 6.28 1.86 17.63
CA PRO A 43 6.86 2.88 16.78
C PRO A 43 7.97 3.65 17.50
N GLY A 44 9.15 3.73 16.88
CA GLY A 44 10.24 4.57 17.40
C GLY A 44 10.04 6.05 17.08
N LYS A 45 10.91 6.93 17.60
CA LYS A 45 10.78 8.38 17.39
C LYS A 45 10.93 8.83 15.92
N ASN A 46 11.60 8.03 15.09
CA ASN A 46 11.76 8.29 13.65
C ASN A 46 10.73 7.51 12.82
N TYR A 47 9.75 6.88 13.45
CA TYR A 47 8.66 6.20 12.75
C TYR A 47 7.82 7.19 11.95
N TRP A 48 7.45 6.80 10.74
CA TRP A 48 6.62 7.61 9.86
C TRP A 48 5.58 6.75 9.15
N GLN A 49 4.48 7.39 8.76
CA GLN A 49 3.45 6.82 7.87
C GLN A 49 2.96 7.93 6.95
N ASN A 50 2.90 7.65 5.65
CA ASN A 50 2.22 8.55 4.73
C ASN A 50 0.72 8.55 5.03
N LYS A 51 0.07 9.69 4.75
CA LYS A 51 -1.35 9.90 4.96
C LYS A 51 -2.00 10.29 3.65
N SER A 52 -3.27 9.95 3.49
CA SER A 52 -4.08 10.43 2.39
C SER A 52 -5.44 10.87 2.91
N GLU A 53 -5.90 12.03 2.45
CA GLU A 53 -7.25 12.53 2.71
C GLU A 53 -8.04 12.50 1.41
N TYR A 54 -9.26 11.96 1.47
CA TYR A 54 -10.11 11.78 0.30
C TYR A 54 -11.37 12.63 0.44
N LYS A 55 -11.70 13.37 -0.62
CA LYS A 55 -13.06 13.86 -0.86
C LYS A 55 -13.57 13.15 -2.10
N ILE A 56 -14.67 12.41 -1.96
CA ILE A 56 -15.23 11.57 -3.03
C ILE A 56 -16.68 11.99 -3.23
N ASP A 57 -16.99 12.42 -4.45
CA ASP A 57 -18.34 12.67 -4.92
C ASP A 57 -18.68 11.55 -5.93
N ALA A 58 -19.65 10.70 -5.62
CA ALA A 58 -19.94 9.50 -6.41
C ALA A 58 -21.44 9.24 -6.55
N GLU A 59 -21.83 8.68 -7.70
CA GLU A 59 -23.21 8.37 -8.05
C GLU A 59 -23.32 6.96 -8.64
N VAL A 60 -24.36 6.23 -8.22
CA VAL A 60 -24.65 4.88 -8.70
C VAL A 60 -25.88 4.93 -9.58
N PHE A 61 -25.69 4.65 -10.87
CA PHE A 61 -26.77 4.43 -11.82
C PHE A 61 -27.21 2.96 -11.74
N THR A 62 -28.31 2.71 -11.03
CA THR A 62 -28.81 1.36 -10.72
C THR A 62 -29.25 0.60 -11.98
N ASP A 63 -29.92 1.26 -12.92
CA ASP A 63 -30.39 0.67 -14.18
C ASP A 63 -29.23 0.13 -15.03
N SER A 64 -28.12 0.86 -15.05
CA SER A 64 -26.92 0.46 -15.79
C SER A 64 -25.88 -0.24 -14.93
N SER A 65 -26.05 -0.35 -13.60
CA SER A 65 -25.01 -0.85 -12.68
C SER A 65 -23.65 -0.13 -12.83
N ILE A 66 -23.68 1.18 -13.08
CA ILE A 66 -22.47 2.00 -13.25
C ILE A 66 -22.31 2.88 -12.02
N LEU A 67 -21.14 2.83 -11.39
CA LEU A 67 -20.69 3.79 -10.39
C LEU A 67 -19.75 4.77 -11.05
N VAL A 68 -20.08 6.06 -11.02
CA VAL A 68 -19.18 7.14 -11.44
C VAL A 68 -18.69 7.88 -10.21
N GLY A 69 -17.47 8.40 -10.28
CA GLY A 69 -16.92 9.19 -9.20
C GLY A 69 -15.94 10.24 -9.68
N GLU A 70 -15.93 11.36 -8.97
CA GLU A 70 -14.84 12.32 -8.97
C GLU A 70 -14.30 12.39 -7.55
N GLU A 71 -12.98 12.24 -7.40
CA GLU A 71 -12.33 12.36 -6.11
C GLU A 71 -11.14 13.29 -6.14
N THR A 72 -10.88 13.90 -4.99
CA THR A 72 -9.67 14.65 -4.71
C THR A 72 -8.94 13.98 -3.55
N ILE A 73 -7.70 13.57 -3.80
CA ILE A 73 -6.81 12.94 -2.85
C ILE A 73 -5.73 13.96 -2.48
N LYS A 74 -5.62 14.32 -1.21
CA LYS A 74 -4.44 15.01 -0.67
C LYS A 74 -3.48 13.95 -0.13
N TYR A 75 -2.36 13.75 -0.81
CA TYR A 75 -1.34 12.80 -0.41
C TYR A 75 -0.24 13.51 0.38
N TYR A 76 0.00 13.09 1.61
CA TYR A 76 1.01 13.64 2.50
C TYR A 76 2.22 12.72 2.49
N ASN A 77 3.35 13.21 1.96
CA ASN A 77 4.62 12.52 2.05
C ASN A 77 5.26 12.81 3.42
N ASN A 78 4.97 11.98 4.41
CA ASN A 78 5.61 12.03 5.72
C ASN A 78 6.90 11.19 5.76
N SER A 79 7.26 10.55 4.65
CA SER A 79 8.50 9.78 4.55
C SER A 79 9.72 10.71 4.53
N PRO A 80 10.91 10.21 4.91
CA PRO A 80 12.16 10.95 4.77
C PRO A 80 12.63 11.03 3.31
N ASP A 81 11.98 10.32 2.39
CA ASP A 81 12.38 10.18 1.00
C ASP A 81 11.61 11.17 0.10
N THR A 82 12.27 11.61 -0.97
CA THR A 82 11.59 12.30 -2.06
C THR A 82 10.94 11.26 -2.97
N LEU A 83 9.65 11.42 -3.25
CA LEU A 83 8.91 10.47 -4.07
C LEU A 83 8.83 10.96 -5.51
N ASP A 84 9.28 10.17 -6.46
CA ASP A 84 9.08 10.45 -7.89
C ASP A 84 7.77 9.85 -8.42
N ARG A 85 7.13 9.00 -7.62
CA ARG A 85 5.98 8.19 -8.02
C ARG A 85 5.00 8.01 -6.87
N ILE A 86 3.72 7.98 -7.18
CA ILE A 86 2.63 7.62 -6.26
C ILE A 86 1.91 6.38 -6.80
N VAL A 87 1.64 5.40 -5.94
CA VAL A 87 0.89 4.20 -6.32
C VAL A 87 -0.54 4.31 -5.83
N ILE A 88 -1.49 4.29 -6.77
CA ILE A 88 -2.93 4.28 -6.52
C ILE A 88 -3.44 2.85 -6.68
N ARG A 89 -4.17 2.35 -5.68
CA ARG A 89 -4.70 0.98 -5.70
C ARG A 89 -6.04 0.93 -6.41
N LEU A 90 -6.11 0.15 -7.48
CA LEU A 90 -7.30 -0.10 -8.29
C LEU A 90 -7.85 -1.48 -7.94
N TYR A 91 -8.42 -1.65 -6.75
CA TYR A 91 -8.81 -2.99 -6.27
C TYR A 91 -9.85 -3.67 -7.17
N GLN A 92 -10.72 -2.89 -7.80
CA GLN A 92 -11.75 -3.35 -8.73
C GLN A 92 -11.15 -4.02 -9.97
N ASP A 93 -9.90 -3.71 -10.32
CA ASP A 93 -9.19 -4.34 -11.44
C ASP A 93 -8.86 -5.81 -11.21
N ILE A 94 -9.11 -6.32 -10.00
CA ILE A 94 -9.12 -7.77 -9.75
C ILE A 94 -10.19 -8.50 -10.59
N ALA A 95 -11.10 -7.81 -11.29
CA ALA A 95 -11.99 -8.39 -12.31
C ALA A 95 -11.51 -8.20 -13.77
N LYS A 96 -10.42 -7.47 -14.04
CA LYS A 96 -9.91 -7.28 -15.41
C LYS A 96 -9.36 -8.58 -16.00
N PRO A 97 -9.64 -8.91 -17.27
CA PRO A 97 -8.92 -9.98 -17.97
C PRO A 97 -7.39 -9.80 -17.81
N GLY A 98 -6.68 -10.89 -17.54
CA GLY A 98 -5.22 -10.86 -17.34
C GLY A 98 -4.73 -10.40 -15.96
N ALA A 99 -5.59 -9.87 -15.08
CA ALA A 99 -5.16 -9.48 -13.74
C ALA A 99 -4.59 -10.67 -12.93
N THR A 100 -3.49 -10.42 -12.21
CA THR A 100 -2.83 -11.40 -11.35
C THR A 100 -3.69 -11.69 -10.12
N ARG A 101 -3.93 -12.98 -9.85
CA ARG A 101 -4.81 -13.46 -8.78
C ARG A 101 -4.24 -14.74 -8.17
N ASP A 102 -4.47 -14.94 -6.88
CA ASP A 102 -4.16 -16.19 -6.15
C ASP A 102 -5.28 -17.24 -6.30
N ARG A 103 -6.42 -16.87 -6.90
CA ARG A 103 -7.62 -17.69 -7.04
C ARG A 103 -8.24 -17.56 -8.42
N TYR A 104 -8.90 -18.63 -8.85
CA TYR A 104 -9.68 -18.64 -10.08
C TYR A 104 -10.91 -17.72 -9.98
N VAL A 105 -11.08 -16.89 -11.00
CA VAL A 105 -12.27 -16.07 -11.23
C VAL A 105 -12.91 -16.52 -12.54
N SER A 106 -14.18 -16.93 -12.47
CA SER A 106 -14.93 -17.34 -13.67
C SER A 106 -15.09 -16.17 -14.63
N SER A 107 -15.03 -16.45 -15.93
CA SER A 107 -15.18 -15.44 -17.00
C SER A 107 -16.45 -14.59 -16.88
N LYS A 108 -17.53 -15.15 -16.30
CA LYS A 108 -18.78 -14.43 -16.03
C LYS A 108 -18.66 -13.26 -15.03
N TYR A 109 -17.55 -13.20 -14.29
CA TYR A 109 -17.27 -12.13 -13.33
C TYR A 109 -16.16 -11.19 -13.83
N LEU A 110 -15.59 -11.46 -15.01
CA LEU A 110 -14.64 -10.55 -15.61
C LEU A 110 -15.36 -9.33 -16.18
N GLY A 111 -14.70 -8.19 -16.12
CA GLY A 111 -15.20 -6.94 -16.68
C GLY A 111 -14.05 -6.02 -17.04
N GLU A 112 -14.39 -4.81 -17.47
CA GLU A 112 -13.41 -3.79 -17.87
C GLU A 112 -12.62 -3.23 -16.68
N GLY A 113 -13.01 -3.54 -15.44
CA GLY A 113 -12.44 -2.99 -14.21
C GLY A 113 -12.72 -1.50 -14.04
N LEU A 114 -11.89 -0.81 -13.26
CA LEU A 114 -11.97 0.63 -13.09
C LEU A 114 -11.42 1.32 -14.34
N ILE A 115 -12.18 2.28 -14.84
CA ILE A 115 -11.81 3.13 -15.96
C ILE A 115 -11.49 4.51 -15.40
N ILE A 116 -10.26 4.97 -15.65
CA ILE A 116 -9.82 6.33 -15.31
C ILE A 116 -10.12 7.22 -16.52
N ASN A 117 -11.01 8.18 -16.34
CA ASN A 117 -11.40 9.13 -17.39
C ASN A 117 -10.50 10.37 -17.40
N ARG A 118 -9.97 10.75 -16.23
CA ARG A 118 -9.07 11.89 -16.09
C ARG A 118 -8.28 11.76 -14.79
N ILE A 119 -7.02 12.18 -14.82
CA ILE A 119 -6.21 12.38 -13.63
C ILE A 119 -5.41 13.67 -13.74
N ILE A 120 -5.37 14.45 -12.67
CA ILE A 120 -4.61 15.69 -12.55
C ILE A 120 -3.81 15.63 -11.25
N VAL A 121 -2.52 15.95 -11.31
CA VAL A 121 -1.62 15.99 -10.16
C VAL A 121 -1.02 17.38 -10.06
N ASP A 122 -1.27 18.11 -8.96
CA ASP A 122 -0.67 19.44 -8.69
C ASP A 122 -0.80 20.46 -9.85
N ASN A 123 -1.86 20.33 -10.66
CA ASN A 123 -2.24 21.06 -11.88
C ASN A 123 -1.79 20.45 -13.21
N ASP A 124 -0.97 19.40 -13.20
CA ASP A 124 -0.56 18.69 -14.39
C ASP A 124 -1.61 17.64 -14.77
N THR A 125 -2.21 17.80 -15.94
CA THR A 125 -3.13 16.79 -16.50
C THR A 125 -2.31 15.68 -17.13
N LEU A 126 -2.40 14.47 -16.58
CA LEU A 126 -1.61 13.34 -17.06
C LEU A 126 -2.21 12.72 -18.32
N ASP A 127 -1.34 12.25 -19.21
CA ASP A 127 -1.75 11.44 -20.35
C ASP A 127 -2.06 10.01 -19.89
N ILE A 128 -3.33 9.61 -20.06
CA ILE A 128 -3.87 8.28 -19.73
C ILE A 128 -3.80 7.29 -20.89
N SER A 129 -3.19 7.68 -22.02
CA SER A 129 -2.97 6.78 -23.15
C SER A 129 -2.02 5.64 -22.78
N ASN A 130 -2.19 4.48 -23.42
CA ASN A 130 -1.36 3.29 -23.14
C ASN A 130 0.13 3.48 -23.49
N GLU A 131 0.47 4.53 -24.24
CA GLU A 131 1.85 4.84 -24.66
C GLU A 131 2.53 5.86 -23.72
N SER A 132 1.76 6.48 -22.84
CA SER A 132 2.23 7.47 -21.87
C SER A 132 3.17 6.87 -20.83
N ARG A 133 4.09 7.70 -20.31
CA ARG A 133 4.94 7.38 -19.16
C ARG A 133 4.40 7.93 -17.85
N ASP A 134 3.37 8.77 -17.92
CA ASP A 134 2.76 9.40 -16.75
C ASP A 134 2.09 8.35 -15.88
N ILE A 135 1.58 7.28 -16.50
CA ILE A 135 0.87 6.20 -15.82
C ILE A 135 1.38 4.84 -16.29
N ILE A 136 1.78 4.02 -15.32
CA ILE A 136 2.07 2.60 -15.54
C ILE A 136 0.98 1.79 -14.84
N SER A 137 0.10 1.19 -15.63
CA SER A 137 -0.96 0.30 -15.11
C SER A 137 -0.43 -1.11 -14.90
N GLY A 138 -0.51 -1.60 -13.66
CA GLY A 138 -0.37 -3.00 -13.30
C GLY A 138 -1.72 -3.67 -13.06
N SER A 139 -1.72 -4.86 -12.45
CA SER A 139 -2.94 -5.63 -12.13
C SER A 139 -3.94 -4.80 -11.30
N THR A 140 -3.64 -4.51 -10.04
CA THR A 140 -4.49 -3.71 -9.14
C THR A 140 -3.79 -2.47 -8.61
N ASN A 141 -2.69 -2.08 -9.26
CA ASN A 141 -1.89 -0.92 -8.91
C ASN A 141 -1.69 -0.07 -10.14
N MET A 142 -1.93 1.22 -10.01
CA MET A 142 -1.60 2.23 -11.00
C MET A 142 -0.47 3.07 -10.42
N ILE A 143 0.65 3.15 -11.14
CA ILE A 143 1.80 3.96 -10.74
C ILE A 143 1.71 5.27 -11.51
N VAL A 144 1.61 6.36 -10.78
CA VAL A 144 1.60 7.74 -11.29
C VAL A 144 3.01 8.29 -11.17
N THR A 145 3.60 8.70 -12.29
CA THR A 145 4.87 9.43 -12.32
C THR A 145 4.60 10.90 -12.04
N LEU A 146 5.37 11.48 -11.11
CA LEU A 146 5.25 12.89 -10.78
C LEU A 146 6.21 13.71 -11.64
N GLU A 147 5.70 14.73 -12.33
CA GLU A 147 6.54 15.68 -13.07
C GLU A 147 7.49 16.42 -12.11
N GLN A 148 6.97 16.79 -10.93
CA GLN A 148 7.75 17.36 -9.84
C GLN A 148 7.81 16.37 -8.67
N PRO A 149 8.99 15.84 -8.31
CA PRO A 149 9.13 14.93 -7.19
C PRO A 149 8.60 15.53 -5.88
N LEU A 150 7.84 14.71 -5.14
CA LEU A 150 7.23 15.12 -3.89
C LEU A 150 8.23 14.97 -2.74
N ALA A 151 8.86 16.08 -2.36
CA ALA A 151 9.83 16.13 -1.27
C ALA A 151 9.22 15.72 0.12
N PRO A 152 10.06 15.38 1.11
CA PRO A 152 9.61 15.09 2.47
C PRO A 152 8.77 16.22 3.07
N ASN A 153 7.74 15.85 3.82
CA ASN A 153 6.76 16.72 4.47
C ASN A 153 5.98 17.64 3.51
N LYS A 154 5.95 17.29 2.21
CA LYS A 154 5.13 17.98 1.21
C LYS A 154 3.84 17.21 0.92
N ILE A 155 2.91 17.93 0.33
CA ILE A 155 1.57 17.44 -0.02
C ILE A 155 1.41 17.55 -1.53
N SER A 156 0.86 16.51 -2.15
CA SER A 156 0.39 16.53 -3.52
C SER A 156 -1.13 16.40 -3.57
N SER A 157 -1.77 17.13 -4.48
CA SER A 157 -3.20 17.06 -4.74
C SER A 157 -3.45 16.30 -6.04
N ILE A 158 -4.19 15.20 -5.94
CA ILE A 158 -4.52 14.33 -7.06
C ILE A 158 -6.04 14.36 -7.27
N ASN A 159 -6.51 14.85 -8.42
CA ASN A 159 -7.91 14.76 -8.81
C ASN A 159 -8.09 13.62 -9.81
N VAL A 160 -9.07 12.75 -9.57
CA VAL A 160 -9.34 11.59 -10.42
C VAL A 160 -10.82 11.54 -10.78
N LYS A 161 -11.12 11.42 -12.07
CA LYS A 161 -12.46 11.06 -12.57
C LYS A 161 -12.42 9.62 -13.01
N TRP A 162 -13.34 8.80 -12.51
CA TRP A 162 -13.36 7.38 -12.77
C TRP A 162 -14.79 6.86 -12.92
N GLN A 163 -14.90 5.69 -13.55
CA GLN A 163 -16.14 4.94 -13.62
C GLN A 163 -15.87 3.45 -13.45
N PHE A 164 -16.85 2.74 -12.90
CA PHE A 164 -16.79 1.31 -12.65
C PHE A 164 -18.13 0.66 -12.97
N LYS A 165 -18.11 -0.36 -13.83
CA LYS A 165 -19.26 -1.24 -14.04
C LYS A 165 -19.31 -2.27 -12.91
N ILE A 166 -20.26 -2.14 -11.99
CA ILE A 166 -20.39 -3.07 -10.87
C ILE A 166 -20.93 -4.41 -11.39
N PRO A 167 -20.18 -5.52 -11.29
CA PRO A 167 -20.62 -6.81 -11.82
C PRO A 167 -21.82 -7.35 -11.04
N LYS A 168 -22.76 -7.98 -11.76
CA LYS A 168 -23.93 -8.63 -11.16
C LYS A 168 -23.49 -9.89 -10.40
N ILE A 169 -23.70 -9.89 -9.07
CA ILE A 169 -23.45 -11.03 -8.16
C ILE A 169 -22.04 -11.61 -8.32
N TRP A 170 -21.04 -10.95 -7.76
CA TRP A 170 -19.68 -11.48 -7.65
C TRP A 170 -19.45 -12.10 -6.25
N LYS A 171 -18.51 -13.06 -6.15
CA LYS A 171 -18.03 -13.60 -4.86
C LYS A 171 -17.42 -12.54 -3.94
N ILE A 172 -16.96 -11.42 -4.49
CA ILE A 172 -16.48 -10.26 -3.72
C ILE A 172 -17.65 -9.31 -3.53
N ARG A 173 -17.90 -8.90 -2.29
CA ARG A 173 -18.97 -7.95 -1.96
C ARG A 173 -18.70 -6.61 -2.64
N MET A 174 -19.51 -6.28 -3.64
CA MET A 174 -19.52 -4.98 -4.34
C MET A 174 -20.90 -4.32 -4.35
N GLY A 175 -21.86 -4.89 -3.62
CA GLY A 175 -23.15 -4.26 -3.38
C GLY A 175 -24.17 -4.37 -4.52
N ASN A 176 -23.93 -5.14 -5.58
CA ASN A 176 -24.92 -5.39 -6.65
C ASN A 176 -25.59 -6.77 -6.46
N TYR A 177 -26.88 -6.76 -6.14
CA TYR A 177 -27.69 -7.97 -5.97
C TYR A 177 -28.58 -8.28 -7.19
N GLY A 178 -28.47 -7.47 -8.26
CA GLY A 178 -29.26 -7.59 -9.47
C GLY A 178 -30.57 -6.81 -9.42
N GLU A 179 -31.16 -6.60 -10.60
CA GLU A 179 -32.51 -5.99 -10.75
C GLU A 179 -32.61 -4.59 -10.11
N GLY A 180 -31.55 -3.81 -10.20
CA GLY A 180 -31.50 -2.46 -9.62
C GLY A 180 -31.32 -2.42 -8.10
N ASN A 181 -31.16 -3.58 -7.44
CA ASN A 181 -30.96 -3.64 -5.99
C ASN A 181 -29.48 -3.47 -5.63
N PHE A 182 -29.18 -2.36 -4.95
CA PHE A 182 -27.84 -2.01 -4.49
C PHE A 182 -27.79 -1.71 -2.99
N PHE A 183 -26.72 -2.14 -2.32
CA PHE A 183 -26.41 -1.85 -0.90
C PHE A 183 -27.51 -2.22 0.11
N ILE A 184 -28.28 -3.26 -0.20
CA ILE A 184 -29.19 -3.93 0.73
C ILE A 184 -28.45 -4.92 1.66
#